data_AF-A0A7W1IV98-F1
#
_entry.id   AF-A0A7W1IV98-F1
#
_cell.length_a   1.000
_cell.length_b   1.000
_cell.length_c   1.000
_cell.angle_alpha   90.00
_cell.angle_beta   90.00
_cell.angle_gamma   90.00
#
_symmetry.space_group_name_H-M   'P 1'
#
loop_
_entity.id
_entity.type
_entity.pdbx_description
1 polymer ?
#
loop_
_entity_poly.entity_id
_entity_poly.type
_entity_poly.pdbx_seq_one_letter_code
_entity_poly.pdbx_strand_id
1 'polypeptide(L)' 'MEAGTTKTLTIDLAPGHYTFVCNLPGHYGQGMHTDFTVT' A
#
# COMPACT_ATOMS: atom_id res chain seq x y z
N MET A 1 1.19 5.59 11.43
CA MET A 1 1.96 4.36 11.72
C MET A 1 3.24 4.82 12.37
N GLU A 2 3.59 4.27 13.52
CA GLU A 2 4.80 4.69 14.24
C GLU A 2 6.05 4.04 13.63
N ALA A 3 7.17 4.76 13.67
CA ALA A 3 8.44 4.24 13.19
C ALA A 3 8.85 2.98 13.98
N GLY A 4 9.43 1.99 13.29
CA GLY A 4 9.86 0.74 13.91
C GLY A 4 8.74 -0.24 14.24
N THR A 5 7.49 0.04 13.86
CA THR A 5 6.37 -0.89 14.04
C THR A 5 6.06 -1.66 12.76
N THR A 6 5.64 -2.92 12.92
CA THR A 6 5.15 -3.78 11.84
C THR A 6 3.67 -4.04 12.05
N LYS A 7 2.89 -4.05 10.96
CA LYS A 7 1.49 -4.47 10.96
C LYS A 7 1.24 -5.48 9.84
N THR A 8 0.33 -6.42 10.08
CA THR A 8 -0.16 -7.37 9.09
C THR A 8 -1.60 -7.05 8.75
N LEU A 9 -1.96 -7.11 7.47
CA LEU A 9 -3.32 -6.95 6.97
C LEU A 9 -3.64 -8.14 6.07
N THR A 10 -4.84 -8.71 6.26
CA THR A 10 -5.39 -9.75 5.37
C THR A 10 -6.61 -9.15 4.67
N ILE A 11 -6.62 -9.21 3.34
CA ILE A 11 -7.70 -8.72 2.49
C ILE A 11 -7.91 -9.69 1.33
N ASP A 12 -9.16 -9.84 0.92
CA ASP A 12 -9.53 -10.57 -0.29
C ASP A 12 -9.61 -9.58 -1.46
N LEU A 13 -8.86 -9.84 -2.52
CA LEU A 13 -8.82 -9.01 -3.73
C LEU A 13 -9.33 -9.81 -4.92
N ALA A 14 -10.20 -9.20 -5.73
CA ALA A 14 -10.56 -9.74 -7.04
C ALA A 14 -9.40 -9.53 -8.04
N PRO A 15 -9.39 -10.23 -9.18
CA PRO A 15 -8.46 -9.93 -10.27
C PRO A 15 -8.56 -8.46 -10.70
N GLY A 16 -7.42 -7.79 -10.83
CA GLY A 16 -7.36 -6.36 -11.09
C GLY A 16 -5.99 -5.74 -10.88
N HIS A 17 -5.89 -4.47 -11.26
CA HIS A 17 -4.71 -3.63 -11.07
C HIS A 17 -4.92 -2.68 -9.90
N TYR A 18 -4.01 -2.70 -8.94
CA TYR A 18 -4.09 -1.98 -7.67
C TYR A 18 -2.79 -1.22 -7.41
N THR A 19 -2.91 -0.13 -6.66
CA THR A 19 -1.74 0.50 -6.03
C THR A 19 -1.91 0.49 -4.52
N PHE A 20 -0.89 0.01 -3.81
CA PHE A 20 -0.83 0.16 -2.37
C PHE A 20 -0.06 1.44 -2.06
N VAL A 21 -0.68 2.32 -1.28
CA VAL A 21 -0.15 3.66 -1.00
C VAL A 21 0.01 3.89 0.49
N CYS A 22 1.01 4.67 0.87
CA CYS A 22 0.98 5.33 2.16
C CYS A 22 0.12 6.60 2.05
N ASN A 23 -0.96 6.64 2.83
CA ASN A 23 -1.91 7.76 2.83
C ASN A 23 -1.51 8.93 3.76
N LEU A 24 -0.25 8.99 4.18
CA LEU A 24 0.27 10.12 4.93
C LEU A 24 0.56 11.31 3.99
N PRO A 25 0.36 12.57 4.44
CA PRO A 25 0.62 13.74 3.61
C PRO A 25 2.02 13.73 2.99
N GLY A 26 2.10 13.89 1.67
CA GLY A 26 3.35 13.92 0.91
C GLY A 26 3.98 12.56 0.61
N HIS A 27 3.65 11.48 1.32
CA HIS A 27 4.34 10.20 1.18
C HIS A 27 4.13 9.55 -0.20
N TYR A 28 2.90 9.62 -0.74
CA TYR A 28 2.64 9.16 -2.10
C TYR A 28 3.49 9.90 -3.14
N GLY A 29 3.50 11.24 -3.10
CA GLY A 29 4.27 12.06 -4.04
C GLY A 29 5.79 11.87 -3.92
N GLN A 30 6.26 11.38 -2.77
CA GLN A 30 7.65 11.04 -2.50
C GLN A 30 8.00 9.58 -2.87
N GLY A 31 7.07 8.84 -3.50
CA GLY A 31 7.29 7.49 -4.03
C GLY A 31 6.90 6.35 -3.09
N MET A 32 6.24 6.61 -1.96
CA MET A 32 5.76 5.55 -1.04
C MET A 32 4.46 4.92 -1.55
N HIS A 33 4.56 4.28 -2.71
CA HIS A 33 3.51 3.50 -3.35
C HIS A 33 4.13 2.28 -4.03
N THR A 34 3.33 1.23 -4.25
CA THR A 34 3.73 0.07 -5.03
C THR A 34 2.61 -0.37 -5.96
N ASP A 35 3.00 -0.85 -7.13
CA ASP A 35 2.12 -1.39 -8.15
C ASP A 35 1.86 -2.87 -7.85
N PHE A 36 0.61 -3.31 -7.96
CA PHE A 36 0.22 -4.67 -7.65
C PHE A 36 -0.89 -5.18 -8.56
N THR A 37 -0.65 -6.31 -9.22
CA THR A 37 -1.64 -6.96 -10.08
C THR A 37 -2.07 -8.28 -9.47
N VAL A 38 -3.38 -8.47 -9.35
CA VAL A 38 -4.01 -9.76 -9.04
C VAL A 38 -4.51 -10.36 -10.35
N THR A 39 -4.09 -11.58 -10.65
CA THR A 39 -4.46 -12.34 -11.86
C THR A 39 -5.39 -13.49 -11.55
#